data_AF-A0A7J6W972-F1
#
_entry.id   AF-A0A7J6W972-F1
#
_cell.length_a   1.000
_cell.length_b   1.000
_cell.length_c   1.000
_cell.angle_alpha   90.00
_cell.angle_beta   90.00
_cell.angle_gamma   90.00
#
_symmetry.space_group_name_H-M   'P 1'
#
loop_
_entity.id
_entity.type
_entity.pdbx_description
1 polymer ?
#
loop_
_entity_poly.entity_id
_entity_poly.type
_entity_poly.pdbx_seq_one_letter_code
_entity_poly.pdbx_strand_id
1 'polypeptide(L)'
;PQVDGLPLGAETMSMSDVPPHQAPVLAVAFDLTKHQVKIALENLKPNLIFFDFTYWLPPLAESLGALPEGFEERVKGRGVVHGDWIQQEQILSHPSVGCFVSHCGIGSMWESLVSSCQIVLVPQFGDQYPNAKFMTKELKVAVDVERREEDGWFTKESVCNAVKLVMDERK
;
A
#
# COMPACT_ATOMS: atom_id res chain seq x y z
N PRO A 1 -19.39 -1.90 6.57
CA PRO A 1 -20.75 -2.18 7.05
C PRO A 1 -21.50 -0.85 7.14
N GLN A 2 -22.82 -0.83 6.99
CA GLN A 2 -23.58 0.41 7.18
C GLN A 2 -23.47 0.85 8.65
N VAL A 3 -23.16 2.12 8.86
CA VAL A 3 -23.08 2.76 10.18
C VAL A 3 -23.91 4.04 10.14
N ASP A 4 -24.60 4.37 11.24
CA ASP A 4 -25.37 5.61 11.34
C ASP A 4 -24.48 6.82 11.07
N GLY A 5 -24.93 7.68 10.14
CA GLY A 5 -24.18 8.86 9.70
C GLY A 5 -23.36 8.67 8.42
N LEU A 6 -23.20 7.44 7.92
CA LEU A 6 -22.67 7.22 6.56
C LEU A 6 -23.80 7.31 5.51
N PRO A 7 -23.51 7.81 4.30
CA PRO A 7 -24.45 7.80 3.19
C PRO A 7 -24.91 6.38 2.88
N LEU A 8 -26.12 6.26 2.32
CA LEU A 8 -26.59 4.96 1.83
C LEU A 8 -25.70 4.49 0.67
N GLY A 9 -25.18 3.26 0.74
CA GLY A 9 -24.29 2.71 -0.29
C GLY A 9 -22.81 3.07 -0.12
N ALA A 10 -22.44 3.70 1.01
CA ALA A 10 -21.06 4.06 1.32
C ALA A 10 -20.07 2.87 1.26
N GLU A 11 -20.55 1.64 1.44
CA GLU A 11 -19.77 0.40 1.30
C GLU A 11 -19.29 0.13 -0.14
N THR A 12 -19.86 0.82 -1.14
CA THR A 12 -19.47 0.73 -2.56
C THR A 12 -18.86 2.02 -3.10
N MET A 13 -18.77 3.06 -2.29
CA MET A 13 -18.28 4.39 -2.68
C MET A 13 -16.78 4.51 -2.44
N SER A 14 -16.11 5.33 -3.24
CA SER A 14 -14.72 5.69 -2.96
C SER A 14 -14.64 6.52 -1.69
N MET A 15 -13.52 6.45 -0.97
CA MET A 15 -13.28 7.34 0.18
C MET A 15 -13.35 8.82 -0.21
N SER A 16 -13.02 9.14 -1.47
CA SER A 16 -13.16 10.48 -2.06
C SER A 16 -14.61 10.96 -2.18
N ASP A 17 -15.56 10.03 -2.22
CA ASP A 17 -16.99 10.32 -2.38
C ASP A 17 -17.68 10.51 -1.01
N VAL A 18 -16.98 10.20 0.08
CA VAL A 18 -17.45 10.42 1.45
C VAL A 18 -17.04 11.82 1.90
N PRO A 19 -17.99 12.69 2.32
CA PRO A 19 -17.68 14.00 2.83
C PRO A 19 -16.62 13.97 3.95
N PRO A 20 -15.61 14.87 3.97
CA PRO A 20 -14.50 14.80 4.93
C PRO A 20 -14.93 14.78 6.40
N HIS A 21 -16.03 15.45 6.74
CA HIS A 21 -16.58 15.48 8.09
C HIS A 21 -17.13 14.12 8.57
N GLN A 22 -17.31 13.16 7.67
CA GLN A 22 -17.76 11.79 7.96
C GLN A 22 -16.60 10.80 8.05
N ALA A 23 -15.35 11.23 7.85
CA ALA A 23 -14.16 10.38 7.98
C ALA A 23 -14.09 9.62 9.33
N PRO A 24 -14.46 10.21 10.49
CA PRO A 24 -14.50 9.45 11.75
C PRO A 24 -15.52 8.30 11.73
N VAL A 25 -16.67 8.50 11.10
CA VAL A 25 -17.72 7.48 10.99
C VAL A 25 -17.28 6.36 10.05
N LEU A 26 -16.53 6.71 8.99
CA LEU A 26 -15.94 5.73 8.10
C LEU A 26 -14.87 4.89 8.80
N ALA A 27 -14.04 5.50 9.65
CA ALA A 27 -13.07 4.76 10.48
C ALA A 27 -13.77 3.74 11.40
N VAL A 28 -14.87 4.13 12.05
CA VAL A 28 -15.71 3.19 12.84
C VAL A 28 -16.25 2.05 11.97
N ALA A 29 -16.72 2.35 10.76
CA ALA A 29 -17.18 1.31 9.84
C ALA A 29 -16.08 0.33 9.45
N PHE A 30 -14.85 0.81 9.23
CA PHE A 30 -13.67 -0.05 9.02
C PHE A 30 -13.37 -0.91 10.24
N ASP A 31 -13.37 -0.36 11.46
CA ASP A 31 -13.13 -1.13 12.69
C ASP A 31 -14.12 -2.27 12.87
N LEU A 32 -15.40 -2.04 12.52
CA LEU A 32 -16.44 -3.06 12.54
C LEU A 32 -16.23 -4.18 11.50
N THR A 33 -15.33 -4.01 10.51
CA THR A 33 -14.98 -5.08 9.56
C THR A 33 -13.89 -6.03 10.07
N LYS A 34 -13.26 -5.73 11.21
CA LYS A 34 -12.09 -6.47 11.70
C LYS A 34 -12.32 -7.98 11.79
N HIS A 35 -13.50 -8.39 12.24
CA HIS A 35 -13.83 -9.82 12.37
C HIS A 35 -13.99 -10.51 11.01
N GLN A 36 -14.64 -9.87 10.04
CA GLN A 36 -14.82 -10.40 8.69
C GLN A 36 -13.46 -10.48 7.97
N VAL A 37 -12.62 -9.46 8.11
CA VAL A 37 -11.27 -9.46 7.55
C VAL A 37 -10.42 -10.55 8.18
N LYS A 38 -10.49 -10.76 9.50
CA LYS A 38 -9.82 -11.89 10.16
C LYS A 38 -10.20 -13.24 9.52
N ILE A 39 -11.49 -13.51 9.38
CA ILE A 39 -11.97 -14.76 8.76
C ILE A 39 -11.46 -14.89 7.33
N ALA A 40 -11.49 -13.80 6.55
CA ALA A 40 -10.99 -13.81 5.18
C ALA A 40 -9.50 -14.15 5.12
N LEU A 41 -8.68 -13.56 6.00
CA LEU A 41 -7.24 -13.82 6.06
C LEU A 41 -6.93 -15.25 6.52
N GLU A 42 -7.66 -15.79 7.50
CA GLU A 42 -7.51 -17.19 7.96
C GLU A 42 -7.79 -18.19 6.83
N ASN A 43 -8.75 -17.88 5.95
CA ASN A 43 -9.12 -18.71 4.82
C ASN A 43 -8.16 -18.55 3.62
N LEU A 44 -7.81 -17.31 3.28
CA LEU A 44 -6.96 -16.99 2.12
C LEU A 44 -5.49 -17.36 2.35
N LYS A 45 -5.01 -17.28 3.59
CA LYS A 45 -3.61 -17.48 3.97
C LYS A 45 -2.62 -16.75 3.05
N PRO A 46 -2.77 -15.42 2.88
CA PRO A 46 -1.91 -14.67 1.98
C PRO A 46 -0.47 -14.65 2.49
N ASN A 47 0.48 -14.59 1.55
CA ASN A 47 1.91 -14.43 1.86
C ASN A 47 2.34 -12.98 2.08
N LEU A 48 1.48 -12.01 1.72
CA LEU A 48 1.71 -10.58 1.90
C LEU A 48 0.35 -9.87 1.88
N ILE A 49 0.20 -8.87 2.74
CA ILE A 49 -1.00 -8.03 2.82
C ILE A 49 -0.60 -6.59 2.57
N PHE A 50 -1.18 -5.97 1.55
CA PHE A 50 -1.17 -4.53 1.38
C PHE A 50 -2.44 -3.97 2.03
N PHE A 51 -2.28 -2.93 2.86
CA PHE A 51 -3.41 -2.30 3.52
C PHE A 51 -3.21 -0.80 3.58
N ASP A 52 -4.33 -0.09 3.72
CA ASP A 52 -4.36 1.35 3.94
C ASP A 52 -5.41 1.67 5.03
N PHE A 53 -5.16 2.73 5.80
CA PHE A 53 -6.06 3.31 6.81
C PHE A 53 -6.55 2.43 7.99
N THR A 54 -6.07 1.19 8.16
CA THR A 54 -6.55 0.26 9.21
C THR A 54 -5.47 -0.12 10.22
N TYR A 55 -5.43 0.60 11.36
CA TYR A 55 -4.43 0.39 12.41
C TYR A 55 -4.46 -1.01 13.05
N TRP A 56 -5.60 -1.69 13.02
CA TRP A 56 -5.76 -3.02 13.61
C TRP A 56 -5.34 -4.16 12.68
N LEU A 57 -5.08 -3.88 11.41
CA LEU A 57 -4.77 -4.90 10.42
C LEU A 57 -3.33 -5.43 10.54
N PRO A 58 -2.28 -4.62 10.80
CA PRO A 58 -0.94 -5.16 11.04
C PRO A 58 -0.82 -6.14 12.20
N PRO A 59 -1.28 -5.83 13.44
CA PRO A 59 -1.18 -6.78 14.54
C PRO A 59 -2.03 -8.03 14.28
N LEU A 60 -3.13 -7.90 13.53
CA LEU A 60 -3.94 -9.05 13.11
C LEU A 60 -3.18 -9.92 12.09
N ALA A 61 -2.59 -9.31 11.06
CA ALA A 61 -1.80 -9.98 10.05
C ALA A 61 -0.60 -10.73 10.66
N GLU A 62 0.10 -10.10 11.60
CA GLU A 62 1.18 -10.71 12.38
C GLU A 62 0.68 -11.93 13.16
N SER A 63 -0.45 -11.81 13.88
CA SER A 63 -1.04 -12.93 14.62
C SER A 63 -1.45 -14.12 13.74
N LEU A 64 -1.68 -13.87 12.46
CA LEU A 64 -2.06 -14.88 11.47
C LEU A 64 -0.88 -15.42 10.66
N GLY A 65 0.35 -14.95 10.95
CA GLY A 65 1.53 -15.35 10.17
C GLY A 65 1.44 -14.89 8.71
N ALA A 66 0.88 -13.71 8.45
CA ALA A 66 0.76 -13.15 7.10
C ALA A 66 2.12 -12.87 6.43
N LEU A 67 3.19 -12.82 7.22
CA LEU A 67 4.54 -12.90 6.69
C LEU A 67 4.93 -14.38 6.50
N PRO A 68 5.56 -14.75 5.38
CA PRO A 68 5.95 -16.12 5.15
C PRO A 68 6.89 -16.60 6.26
N GLU A 69 6.72 -17.82 6.74
CA GLU A 69 7.52 -18.40 7.83
C GLU A 69 9.02 -18.09 7.65
N GLY A 70 9.66 -17.56 8.70
CA GLY A 70 11.08 -17.19 8.70
C GLY A 70 11.43 -15.94 7.87
N PHE A 71 10.46 -15.12 7.45
CA PHE A 71 10.73 -13.92 6.64
C PHE A 71 11.66 -12.92 7.34
N GLU A 72 11.39 -12.58 8.60
CA GLU A 72 12.22 -11.65 9.37
C GLU A 72 13.66 -12.13 9.48
N GLU A 73 13.87 -13.42 9.79
CA GLU A 73 15.21 -14.01 9.85
C GLU A 73 15.90 -13.99 8.47
N ARG A 74 15.17 -14.16 7.35
CA ARG A 74 15.74 -14.05 5.99
C ARG A 74 16.15 -12.62 5.60
N VAL A 75 15.59 -11.59 6.23
CA VAL A 75 15.92 -10.18 5.94
C VAL A 75 16.82 -9.54 7.00
N LYS A 76 17.03 -10.22 8.12
CA LYS A 76 17.90 -9.77 9.22
C LYS A 76 19.29 -9.38 8.73
N GLY A 77 19.77 -8.23 9.19
CA GLY A 77 21.06 -7.66 8.81
C GLY A 77 21.09 -6.95 7.46
N ARG A 78 20.02 -7.03 6.65
CA ARG A 78 19.90 -6.34 5.36
C ARG A 78 18.57 -5.61 5.15
N GLY A 79 17.63 -5.75 6.07
CA GLY A 79 16.31 -5.15 6.03
C GLY A 79 15.66 -5.13 7.40
N VAL A 80 14.66 -4.28 7.55
CA VAL A 80 13.85 -4.12 8.76
C VAL A 80 12.40 -4.33 8.36
N VAL A 81 11.66 -5.06 9.19
CA VAL A 81 10.21 -5.21 9.07
C VAL A 81 9.58 -4.44 10.22
N HIS A 82 8.60 -3.61 9.92
CA HIS A 82 7.89 -2.82 10.92
C HIS A 82 6.38 -2.90 10.63
N GLY A 83 5.61 -3.31 11.64
CA GLY A 83 4.16 -3.51 11.53
C GLY A 83 3.34 -2.26 11.85
N ASP A 84 3.89 -1.31 12.59
CA ASP A 84 3.13 -0.12 13.00
C ASP A 84 3.33 1.06 12.03
N TRP A 85 2.69 2.17 12.37
CA TRP A 85 2.78 3.39 11.59
C TRP A 85 4.18 4.01 11.69
N ILE A 86 4.68 4.51 10.55
CA ILE A 86 5.97 5.19 10.44
C ILE A 86 5.80 6.65 9.99
N GLN A 87 6.73 7.51 10.39
CA GLN A 87 6.86 8.87 9.87
C GLN A 87 7.40 8.84 8.43
N GLN A 88 6.54 8.49 7.46
CA GLN A 88 6.92 8.24 6.07
C GLN A 88 7.71 9.42 5.46
N GLU A 89 7.25 10.65 5.65
CA GLU A 89 7.95 11.86 5.18
C GLU A 89 9.40 11.93 5.66
N GLN A 90 9.64 11.64 6.95
CA GLN A 90 11.00 11.66 7.52
C GLN A 90 11.89 10.59 6.89
N ILE A 91 11.34 9.39 6.64
CA ILE A 91 12.07 8.31 5.97
C ILE A 91 12.38 8.70 4.53
N LEU A 92 11.39 9.20 3.77
CA LEU A 92 11.58 9.62 2.39
C LEU A 92 12.56 10.79 2.23
N SER A 93 12.67 11.65 3.23
CA SER A 93 13.64 12.75 3.25
C SER A 93 15.08 12.31 3.53
N HIS A 94 15.29 11.06 3.99
CA HIS A 94 16.60 10.60 4.41
C HIS A 94 17.48 10.23 3.21
N PRO A 95 18.74 10.72 3.12
CA PRO A 95 19.59 10.54 1.94
C PRO A 95 19.97 9.09 1.63
N SER A 96 19.84 8.19 2.61
CA SER A 96 20.06 6.74 2.41
C SER A 96 18.89 6.01 1.75
N VAL A 97 17.74 6.67 1.56
CA VAL A 97 16.58 6.07 0.90
C VAL A 97 16.61 6.42 -0.58
N GLY A 98 16.89 5.41 -1.41
CA GLY A 98 17.01 5.58 -2.86
C GLY A 98 15.75 5.23 -3.65
N CYS A 99 14.85 4.42 -3.10
CA CYS A 99 13.63 3.97 -3.77
C CYS A 99 12.46 3.86 -2.81
N PHE A 100 11.30 4.30 -3.30
CA PHE A 100 10.02 4.18 -2.63
C PHE A 100 9.05 3.38 -3.50
N VAL A 101 8.56 2.27 -2.94
CA VAL A 101 7.54 1.43 -3.56
C VAL A 101 6.18 1.82 -2.97
N SER A 102 5.29 2.38 -3.79
CA SER A 102 4.05 3.01 -3.35
C SER A 102 2.83 2.39 -4.01
N HIS A 103 1.72 2.34 -3.28
CA HIS A 103 0.42 1.95 -3.83
C HIS A 103 -0.30 3.09 -4.58
N CYS A 104 0.32 4.28 -4.70
CA CYS A 104 -0.21 5.44 -5.43
C CYS A 104 -1.38 6.19 -4.75
N GLY A 105 -1.49 6.11 -3.42
CA GLY A 105 -2.38 7.00 -2.67
C GLY A 105 -1.94 8.46 -2.81
N ILE A 106 -2.91 9.38 -2.86
CA ILE A 106 -2.65 10.79 -3.20
C ILE A 106 -1.69 11.49 -2.23
N GLY A 107 -1.72 11.16 -0.93
CA GLY A 107 -0.80 11.69 0.09
C GLY A 107 0.64 11.25 -0.16
N SER A 108 0.86 9.92 -0.19
CA SER A 108 2.17 9.33 -0.47
C SER A 108 2.73 9.74 -1.84
N MET A 109 1.86 10.00 -2.83
CA MET A 109 2.25 10.55 -4.13
C MET A 109 2.94 11.91 -3.96
N TRP A 110 2.30 12.86 -3.27
CA TRP A 110 2.89 14.19 -3.04
C TRP A 110 4.15 14.14 -2.18
N GLU A 111 4.16 13.35 -1.11
CA GLU A 111 5.36 13.16 -0.27
C GLU A 111 6.53 12.58 -1.09
N SER A 112 6.27 11.65 -1.99
CA SER A 112 7.30 11.09 -2.85
C SER A 112 7.84 12.08 -3.88
N LEU A 113 7.00 12.97 -4.41
CA LEU A 113 7.39 14.00 -5.38
C LEU A 113 8.34 15.05 -4.81
N VAL A 114 8.28 15.30 -3.50
CA VAL A 114 9.18 16.23 -2.80
C VAL A 114 10.42 15.53 -2.24
N SER A 115 10.56 14.21 -2.45
CA SER A 115 11.72 13.43 -2.04
C SER A 115 12.73 13.28 -3.19
N SER A 116 13.94 12.80 -2.88
CA SER A 116 14.93 12.38 -3.89
C SER A 116 14.80 10.91 -4.30
N CYS A 117 13.78 10.21 -3.81
CA CYS A 117 13.61 8.78 -4.06
C CYS A 117 13.19 8.52 -5.51
N GLN A 118 13.69 7.43 -6.09
CA GLN A 118 13.06 6.85 -7.26
C GLN A 118 11.72 6.19 -6.87
N ILE A 119 10.72 6.31 -7.72
CA ILE A 119 9.35 5.92 -7.38
C ILE A 119 8.94 4.68 -8.20
N VAL A 120 8.54 3.62 -7.51
CA VAL A 120 7.98 2.39 -8.09
C VAL A 120 6.52 2.27 -7.68
N LEU A 121 5.62 2.03 -8.63
CA LEU A 121 4.18 2.10 -8.42
C LEU A 121 3.54 0.72 -8.48
N VAL A 122 2.75 0.41 -7.46
CA VAL A 122 2.03 -0.85 -7.29
C VAL A 122 0.57 -0.53 -6.94
N PRO A 123 -0.17 0.17 -7.83
CA PRO A 123 -1.54 0.58 -7.53
C PRO A 123 -2.40 -0.63 -7.18
N GLN A 124 -3.36 -0.52 -6.27
CA GLN A 124 -4.19 -1.65 -5.82
C GLN A 124 -5.66 -1.44 -6.19
N PHE A 125 -6.22 -0.27 -5.92
CA PHE A 125 -7.65 -0.02 -6.06
C PHE A 125 -7.98 1.44 -6.46
N GLY A 126 -9.14 1.63 -7.10
CA GLY A 126 -9.78 2.94 -7.24
C GLY A 126 -8.95 4.03 -7.93
N ASP A 127 -8.75 5.15 -7.22
CA ASP A 127 -8.04 6.34 -7.66
C ASP A 127 -6.52 6.15 -7.81
N GLN A 128 -5.97 5.07 -7.25
CA GLN A 128 -4.56 4.75 -7.37
C GLN A 128 -4.14 4.46 -8.81
N TYR A 129 -5.03 3.91 -9.64
CA TYR A 129 -4.76 3.64 -11.06
C TYR A 129 -4.58 4.93 -11.88
N PRO A 130 -5.51 5.90 -11.86
CA PRO A 130 -5.29 7.17 -12.54
C PRO A 130 -4.09 7.95 -11.95
N ASN A 131 -3.86 7.92 -10.63
CA ASN A 131 -2.67 8.52 -10.02
C ASN A 131 -1.38 7.89 -10.57
N ALA A 132 -1.33 6.56 -10.70
CA ALA A 132 -0.18 5.86 -11.26
C ALA A 132 0.08 6.26 -12.72
N LYS A 133 -0.98 6.35 -13.53
CA LYS A 133 -0.89 6.82 -14.92
C LYS A 133 -0.39 8.26 -15.00
N PHE A 134 -0.85 9.14 -14.11
CA PHE A 134 -0.39 10.53 -14.07
C PHE A 134 1.11 10.62 -13.76
N MET A 135 1.57 9.89 -12.74
CA MET A 135 2.99 9.85 -12.34
C MET A 135 3.91 9.29 -13.42
N THR A 136 3.46 8.26 -14.14
CA THR A 136 4.28 7.54 -15.14
C THR A 136 4.22 8.17 -16.53
N LYS A 137 3.04 8.63 -16.99
CA LYS A 137 2.84 9.13 -18.35
C LYS A 137 3.00 10.64 -18.48
N GLU A 138 2.43 11.39 -17.53
CA GLU A 138 2.42 12.85 -17.58
C GLU A 138 3.69 13.42 -16.96
N LEU A 139 3.96 13.07 -15.70
CA LEU A 139 5.15 13.58 -14.98
C LEU A 139 6.43 12.83 -15.34
N LYS A 140 6.34 11.54 -15.71
CA LYS A 140 7.47 10.67 -16.06
C LYS A 140 8.53 10.57 -14.96
N VAL A 141 8.08 10.55 -13.71
CA VAL A 141 8.92 10.52 -12.50
C VAL A 141 8.91 9.16 -11.79
N ALA A 142 8.13 8.21 -12.30
CA ALA A 142 7.92 6.92 -11.66
C ALA A 142 7.88 5.76 -12.66
N VAL A 143 8.13 4.54 -12.18
CA VAL A 143 8.03 3.28 -12.92
C VAL A 143 6.82 2.50 -12.43
N ASP A 144 5.98 2.03 -13.36
CA ASP A 144 4.86 1.14 -13.04
C ASP A 144 5.33 -0.31 -12.96
N VAL A 145 4.80 -1.08 -12.01
CA VAL A 145 5.07 -2.52 -11.95
C VAL A 145 4.15 -3.26 -12.91
N GLU A 146 4.73 -4.12 -13.74
CA GLU A 146 3.96 -4.96 -14.65
C GLU A 146 3.06 -5.95 -13.89
N ARG A 147 1.81 -6.05 -14.37
CA ARG A 147 0.81 -7.00 -13.89
C ARG A 147 0.74 -8.19 -14.82
N ARG A 148 0.45 -9.36 -14.26
CA ARG A 148 0.14 -10.56 -15.02
C ARG A 148 -1.18 -10.36 -15.77
N GLU A 149 -1.19 -10.67 -17.05
CA GLU A 149 -2.36 -10.46 -17.92
C GLU A 149 -3.57 -11.33 -17.52
N GLU A 150 -3.31 -12.53 -17.01
CA GLU A 150 -4.33 -13.56 -16.72
C GLU A 150 -5.30 -13.13 -15.62
N ASP A 151 -4.81 -12.48 -14.57
CA ASP A 151 -5.58 -12.16 -13.37
C ASP A 151 -5.30 -10.76 -12.79
N GLY A 152 -4.43 -9.98 -13.43
CA GLY A 152 -4.12 -8.60 -13.03
C GLY A 152 -3.26 -8.48 -11.77
N TRP A 153 -2.73 -9.58 -11.24
CA TRP A 153 -1.90 -9.58 -10.04
C TRP A 153 -0.44 -9.24 -10.33
N PHE A 154 0.23 -8.67 -9.34
CA PHE A 154 1.67 -8.45 -9.37
C PHE A 154 2.41 -9.73 -8.99
N THR A 155 3.55 -9.98 -9.65
CA THR A 155 4.42 -11.10 -9.29
C THR A 155 5.61 -10.59 -8.49
N LYS A 156 6.25 -11.49 -7.74
CA LYS A 156 7.50 -11.18 -7.05
C LYS A 156 8.55 -10.70 -8.06
N GLU A 157 8.60 -11.34 -9.22
CA GLU A 157 9.54 -11.06 -10.30
C GLU A 157 9.31 -9.65 -10.87
N SER A 158 8.06 -9.26 -11.14
CA SER A 158 7.76 -7.94 -11.70
C SER A 158 8.12 -6.81 -10.74
N VAL A 159 7.80 -6.96 -9.44
CA VAL A 159 8.20 -6.00 -8.40
C VAL A 159 9.72 -5.92 -8.29
N CYS A 160 10.41 -7.08 -8.21
CA CYS A 160 11.88 -7.11 -8.14
C CYS A 160 12.55 -6.45 -9.35
N ASN A 161 12.02 -6.66 -10.56
CA ASN A 161 12.57 -6.08 -11.77
C ASN A 161 12.41 -4.55 -11.79
N ALA A 162 11.24 -4.04 -11.39
CA ALA A 162 11.00 -2.59 -11.29
C ALA A 162 11.91 -1.92 -10.25
N VAL A 163 12.09 -2.54 -9.07
CA VAL A 163 13.00 -2.02 -8.03
C VAL A 163 14.45 -2.02 -8.53
N LYS A 164 14.90 -3.10 -9.18
CA LYS A 164 16.24 -3.15 -9.76
C LYS A 164 16.43 -2.10 -10.85
N LEU A 165 15.43 -1.88 -11.71
CA LEU A 165 15.49 -0.89 -12.78
C LEU A 165 15.75 0.53 -12.27
N VAL A 166 15.20 0.88 -11.10
CA VAL A 166 15.37 2.22 -10.53
C VAL A 166 16.57 2.33 -9.59
N MET A 167 17.03 1.23 -9.00
CA MET A 167 18.16 1.21 -8.06
C MET A 167 19.52 0.86 -8.70
N ASP A 168 19.55 0.42 -9.95
CA ASP A 168 20.81 0.15 -10.67
C ASP A 168 21.52 1.49 -10.95
N GLU A 169 22.77 1.62 -10.49
CA GLU A 169 23.60 2.84 -10.52
C GLU A 169 24.02 3.28 -11.94
N ARG A 170 23.49 2.64 -13.00
CA ARG A 170 23.82 2.87 -14.41
C ARG A 170 22.93 3.92 -15.08
N LYS A 171 22.66 5.04 -14.40
CA LYS A 171 22.07 6.25 -15.00
C LYS A 171 22.96 7.45 -14.80
#